data_AF-A0A6A3FSU0-F1
#
_entry.id   AF-A0A6A3FSU0-F1
#
_cell.length_a   1.000
_cell.length_b   1.000
_cell.length_c   1.000
_cell.angle_alpha   90.00
_cell.angle_beta   90.00
_cell.angle_gamma   90.00
#
_symmetry.space_group_name_H-M   'P 1'
#
loop_
_entity.id
_entity.type
_entity.pdbx_description
1 polymer ?
#
loop_
_entity_poly.entity_id
_entity_poly.type
_entity_poly.pdbx_seq_one_letter_code
_entity_poly.pdbx_strand_id
1 'polypeptide(L)'
;MTRSERAIALEWLEAAMVVSEVAGGAEGDEEAMLHKAISNNRYLTRGSVEKTGKWDKRRVERADSLRAMRDLRMHQETFVILLGRLRDHPVFHRTPGKQEQAPAQLQLEVFLYSLQPLTIHQVAQHFGIAEGSVCKYSSRAIEAILSLEDDFLSWPSASRKTN
;
A
#
# COMPACT_ATOMS: atom_id res chain seq x y z
N MET A 1 25.82 -6.10 -10.87
CA MET A 1 24.90 -5.34 -10.01
C MET A 1 25.73 -4.43 -9.12
N THR A 2 25.56 -3.12 -9.22
CA THR A 2 26.22 -2.14 -8.35
C THR A 2 25.62 -2.24 -6.94
N ARG A 3 26.47 -2.30 -5.89
CA ARG A 3 26.02 -2.27 -4.49
C ARG A 3 25.31 -0.94 -4.23
N SER A 4 24.22 -0.96 -3.46
CA SER A 4 23.52 0.28 -3.09
C SER A 4 24.34 1.10 -2.11
N GLU A 5 24.21 2.43 -2.13
CA GLU A 5 24.88 3.33 -1.17
C GLU A 5 24.63 2.91 0.28
N ARG A 6 23.41 2.44 0.59
CA ARG A 6 23.07 1.88 1.91
C ARG A 6 23.93 0.68 2.26
N ALA A 7 24.07 -0.27 1.34
CA ALA A 7 24.85 -1.47 1.59
C ALA A 7 26.33 -1.14 1.83
N ILE A 8 26.87 -0.18 1.06
CA ILE A 8 28.23 0.32 1.24
C ILE A 8 28.36 1.00 2.61
N ALA A 9 27.47 1.92 2.96
CA ALA A 9 27.55 2.63 4.23
C ALA A 9 27.47 1.70 5.46
N LEU A 10 26.62 0.66 5.42
CA LEU A 10 26.54 -0.31 6.50
C LEU A 10 27.81 -1.15 6.63
N GLU A 11 28.37 -1.63 5.51
CA GLU A 11 29.62 -2.40 5.50
C GLU A 11 30.79 -1.56 6.06
N TRP A 12 30.84 -0.27 5.72
CA TRP A 12 31.85 0.64 6.25
C TRP A 12 31.69 0.89 7.75
N LEU A 13 30.46 1.05 8.23
CA LEU A 13 30.17 1.24 9.65
C LEU A 13 30.45 -0.02 10.47
N GLU A 14 30.09 -1.20 9.95
CA GLU A 14 30.42 -2.48 10.57
C GLU A 14 31.94 -2.63 10.72
N ALA A 15 32.72 -2.28 9.69
CA ALA A 15 34.17 -2.30 9.76
C ALA A 15 34.74 -1.28 10.77
N ALA A 16 34.18 -0.06 10.82
CA ALA A 16 34.60 0.98 11.76
C ALA A 16 34.32 0.60 13.23
N MET A 17 33.14 0.02 13.50
CA MET A 17 32.77 -0.45 14.84
C MET A 17 33.74 -1.52 15.36
N VAL A 18 34.15 -2.47 14.51
CA VAL A 18 35.14 -3.49 14.88
C VAL A 18 36.50 -2.88 15.23
N VAL A 19 36.93 -1.84 14.53
CA VAL A 19 38.19 -1.13 14.82
C VAL A 19 38.09 -0.33 16.12
N SER A 20 36.97 0.34 16.35
CA SER A 20 36.70 1.16 17.55
C SER A 20 36.64 0.30 18.82
N GLU A 21 36.01 -0.87 18.76
CA GLU A 21 35.93 -1.84 19.86
C GLU A 21 37.31 -2.36 20.27
N VAL A 22 38.20 -2.61 19.31
CA VAL A 22 39.58 -3.03 19.58
C VAL A 22 40.44 -1.87 20.13
N ALA A 23 40.17 -0.63 19.73
CA ALA A 23 40.91 0.55 20.17
C ALA A 23 40.47 1.09 21.54
N GLY A 24 39.33 0.63 22.09
CA GLY A 24 38.82 1.06 23.40
C GLY A 24 38.34 2.52 23.42
N GLY A 25 37.98 3.08 22.26
CA GLY A 25 37.56 4.48 22.11
C GLY A 25 36.07 4.71 22.32
N ALA A 26 35.70 5.93 22.74
CA ALA A 26 34.31 6.36 22.93
C ALA A 26 33.53 6.63 21.62
N GLU A 27 34.17 6.50 20.45
CA GLU A 27 33.57 6.70 19.12
C GLU A 27 32.52 5.63 18.76
N GLY A 28 32.64 4.42 19.34
CA GLY A 28 31.75 3.28 19.07
C GLY A 28 30.26 3.55 19.26
N ASP A 29 29.90 4.47 20.16
CA ASP A 29 28.51 4.84 20.43
C ASP A 29 27.88 5.63 19.27
N GLU A 30 28.66 6.49 18.61
CA GLU A 30 28.20 7.28 17.45
C GLU A 30 28.04 6.37 16.21
N GLU A 31 28.99 5.47 15.96
CA GLU A 31 28.89 4.51 14.86
C GLU A 31 27.72 3.54 15.05
N ALA A 32 27.48 3.06 16.27
CA ALA A 32 26.34 2.21 16.59
C ALA A 32 25.00 2.94 16.36
N MET A 33 24.92 4.21 16.75
CA MET A 33 23.74 5.05 16.52
C MET A 33 23.49 5.27 15.02
N LEU A 34 24.54 5.57 14.25
CA LEU A 34 24.45 5.78 12.81
C LEU A 34 24.09 4.48 12.07
N HIS A 35 24.70 3.36 12.45
CA HIS A 35 24.38 2.04 11.93
C HIS A 35 22.90 1.71 12.15
N LYS A 36 22.38 1.95 13.35
CA LYS A 36 20.95 1.78 13.67
C LYS A 36 20.05 2.72 12.85
N ALA A 37 20.46 3.96 12.62
CA ALA A 37 19.69 4.91 11.82
C ALA A 37 19.63 4.49 10.34
N ILE A 38 20.75 4.02 9.77
CA ILE A 38 20.84 3.56 8.38
C ILE A 38 20.16 2.19 8.19
N SER A 39 20.27 1.29 9.16
CA SER A 39 19.65 -0.03 9.10
C SER A 39 18.12 0.08 9.02
N ASN A 40 17.54 1.02 9.78
CA ASN A 40 16.11 1.30 9.83
C ASN A 40 15.57 2.01 8.57
N ASN A 41 16.44 2.64 7.78
CA ASN A 41 16.06 3.31 6.54
C ASN A 41 16.38 2.45 5.32
N ARG A 42 15.38 2.14 4.49
CA ARG A 42 15.58 1.30 3.30
C ARG A 42 16.44 1.97 2.22
N TYR A 43 16.41 3.31 2.15
CA TYR A 43 17.11 4.11 1.15
C TYR A 43 17.79 5.28 1.84
N LEU A 44 19.10 5.49 1.58
CA LEU A 44 19.84 6.65 2.08
C LEU A 44 19.45 7.92 1.32
N THR A 45 19.42 7.80 0.00
CA THR A 45 18.99 8.84 -0.92
C THR A 45 17.84 8.29 -1.74
N ARG A 46 16.73 9.02 -1.79
CA ARG A 46 15.63 8.73 -2.70
C ARG A 46 15.12 10.05 -3.25
N GLY A 47 15.24 10.23 -4.57
CA GLY A 47 14.63 11.36 -5.24
C GLY A 47 13.15 11.42 -4.93
N SER A 48 12.65 12.60 -4.57
CA SER A 48 11.21 12.82 -4.46
C SER A 48 10.60 12.57 -5.83
N VAL A 49 9.59 11.70 -5.89
CA VAL A 49 8.79 11.54 -7.10
C VAL A 49 7.66 12.55 -6.99
N GLU A 50 7.58 13.46 -7.96
CA GLU A 50 6.46 14.39 -8.06
C GLU A 50 5.15 13.61 -8.22
N LYS A 51 4.17 13.95 -7.40
CA LYS A 51 2.86 13.27 -7.34
C LYS A 51 1.79 14.27 -7.75
N THR A 52 0.89 13.84 -8.64
CA THR A 52 -0.12 14.66 -9.32
C THR A 52 -1.21 15.21 -8.38
N GLY A 53 -1.35 14.66 -7.18
CA GLY A 53 -2.27 15.17 -6.15
C GLY A 53 -2.30 14.32 -4.88
N LYS A 54 -2.90 14.86 -3.80
CA LYS A 54 -3.19 14.10 -2.56
C LYS A 54 -4.61 13.55 -2.64
N TRP A 55 -4.77 12.26 -2.37
CA TRP A 55 -6.09 11.66 -2.17
C TRP A 55 -6.80 12.28 -0.94
N ASP A 56 -8.12 12.47 -1.05
CA ASP A 56 -8.99 12.95 0.02
C ASP A 56 -10.07 11.90 0.32
N LYS A 57 -10.23 11.54 1.60
CA LYS A 57 -11.26 10.61 2.08
C LYS A 57 -12.69 11.05 1.71
N ARG A 58 -12.95 12.35 1.59
CA ARG A 58 -14.27 12.89 1.22
C ARG A 58 -14.51 12.88 -0.29
N ARG A 59 -13.57 12.39 -1.09
CA ARG A 59 -13.69 12.35 -2.56
C ARG A 59 -14.92 11.57 -3.01
N VAL A 60 -15.17 10.42 -2.39
CA VAL A 60 -16.33 9.58 -2.69
C VAL A 60 -17.60 10.34 -2.36
N GLU A 61 -17.71 10.90 -1.15
CA GLU A 61 -18.87 11.68 -0.67
C GLU A 61 -19.23 12.87 -1.57
N ARG A 62 -18.23 13.50 -2.19
CA ARG A 62 -18.41 14.66 -3.09
C ARG A 62 -18.61 14.28 -4.55
N ALA A 63 -18.45 13.02 -4.91
CA ALA A 63 -18.60 12.58 -6.30
C ALA A 63 -20.07 12.61 -6.71
N ASP A 64 -20.37 13.26 -7.85
CA ASP A 64 -21.67 13.11 -8.50
C ASP A 64 -21.87 11.67 -9.01
N SER A 65 -23.10 11.29 -9.34
CA SER A 65 -23.41 9.92 -9.77
C SER A 65 -22.63 9.48 -11.01
N LEU A 66 -22.31 10.39 -11.93
CA LEU A 66 -21.56 10.05 -13.15
C LEU A 66 -20.09 9.77 -12.83
N ARG A 67 -19.48 10.59 -11.96
CA ARG A 67 -18.12 10.39 -11.48
C ARG A 67 -17.99 9.14 -10.63
N ALA A 68 -18.98 8.87 -9.76
CA ALA A 68 -19.04 7.65 -8.97
C ALA A 68 -19.11 6.41 -9.88
N MET A 69 -20.04 6.38 -10.83
CA MET A 69 -20.14 5.26 -11.79
C MET A 69 -18.88 5.11 -12.64
N ARG A 70 -18.28 6.20 -13.09
CA ARG A 70 -17.04 6.16 -13.88
C ARG A 70 -15.87 5.60 -13.05
N ASP A 71 -15.64 6.15 -11.87
CA ASP A 71 -14.42 5.89 -11.10
C ASP A 71 -14.55 4.64 -10.21
N LEU A 72 -15.73 4.39 -9.63
CA LEU A 72 -16.00 3.29 -8.69
C LEU A 72 -16.74 2.13 -9.36
N ARG A 73 -17.24 2.28 -10.59
CA ARG A 73 -18.06 1.27 -11.31
C ARG A 73 -19.38 0.94 -10.62
N MET A 74 -19.79 1.75 -9.66
CA MET A 74 -21.01 1.60 -8.88
C MET A 74 -21.47 2.95 -8.34
N HIS A 75 -22.70 2.99 -7.85
CA HIS A 75 -23.22 4.15 -7.13
C HIS A 75 -22.46 4.36 -5.81
N GLN A 76 -22.42 5.61 -5.36
CA GLN A 76 -21.71 6.02 -4.15
C GLN A 76 -22.18 5.23 -2.92
N GLU A 77 -23.49 5.03 -2.80
CA GLU A 77 -24.14 4.33 -1.70
C GLU A 77 -23.70 2.86 -1.65
N THR A 78 -23.67 2.20 -2.81
CA THR A 78 -23.19 0.82 -2.94
C THR A 78 -21.73 0.70 -2.52
N PHE A 79 -20.89 1.66 -2.90
CA PHE A 79 -19.50 1.69 -2.49
C PHE A 79 -19.35 1.87 -0.97
N VAL A 80 -20.12 2.77 -0.35
CA VAL A 80 -20.08 2.99 1.10
C VAL A 80 -20.47 1.71 1.85
N ILE A 81 -21.48 1.00 1.36
CA ILE A 81 -21.91 -0.29 1.90
C ILE A 81 -20.80 -1.35 1.78
N LEU A 82 -20.16 -1.45 0.60
CA LEU A 82 -19.04 -2.37 0.38
C LEU A 82 -17.86 -2.05 1.30
N LEU A 83 -17.46 -0.77 1.38
CA LEU A 83 -16.40 -0.30 2.27
C LEU A 83 -16.71 -0.63 3.73
N GLY A 84 -17.96 -0.44 4.17
CA GLY A 84 -18.40 -0.77 5.52
C GLY A 84 -18.19 -2.24 5.89
N ARG A 85 -18.33 -3.17 4.92
CA ARG A 85 -18.06 -4.59 5.14
C ARG A 85 -16.58 -4.96 5.12
N LEU A 86 -15.80 -4.27 4.30
CA LEU A 86 -14.41 -4.65 4.04
C LEU A 86 -13.38 -3.91 4.90
N ARG A 87 -13.70 -2.74 5.45
CA ARG A 87 -12.71 -1.84 6.08
C ARG A 87 -11.94 -2.46 7.24
N ASP A 88 -12.56 -3.41 7.95
CA ASP A 88 -11.99 -4.06 9.13
C ASP A 88 -11.33 -5.42 8.79
N HIS A 89 -11.22 -5.75 7.48
CA HIS A 89 -10.57 -6.97 7.02
C HIS A 89 -9.06 -6.95 7.35
N PRO A 90 -8.47 -8.03 7.89
CA PRO A 90 -7.07 -8.07 8.33
C PRO A 90 -6.04 -7.66 7.28
N VAL A 91 -6.34 -7.88 5.99
CA VAL A 91 -5.46 -7.49 4.88
C VAL A 91 -5.20 -5.97 4.80
N PHE A 92 -6.10 -5.15 5.35
CA PHE A 92 -5.95 -3.70 5.42
C PHE A 92 -5.22 -3.22 6.67
N HIS A 93 -5.00 -4.10 7.66
CA HIS A 93 -4.31 -3.76 8.88
C HIS A 93 -2.79 -3.73 8.68
N ARG A 94 -2.16 -2.79 9.39
CA ARG A 94 -0.71 -2.68 9.45
C ARG A 94 -0.09 -3.97 10.00
N THR A 95 0.90 -4.51 9.29
CA THR A 95 1.77 -5.55 9.86
C THR A 95 2.68 -4.94 10.94
N PRO A 96 2.79 -5.56 12.14
CA PRO A 96 3.74 -5.12 13.17
C PRO A 96 5.15 -4.92 12.63
N GLY A 97 5.81 -3.83 13.02
CA GLY A 97 7.16 -3.48 12.55
C GLY A 97 7.26 -2.91 11.14
N LYS A 98 6.15 -2.81 10.38
CA LYS A 98 6.13 -2.16 9.05
C LYS A 98 5.55 -0.75 9.10
N GLN A 99 5.69 -0.02 8.00
CA GLN A 99 5.09 1.31 7.80
C GLN A 99 3.57 1.25 7.87
N GLU A 100 2.94 2.38 8.18
CA GLU A 100 1.48 2.52 8.20
C GLU A 100 0.89 2.17 6.82
N GLN A 101 -0.23 1.46 6.83
CA GLN A 101 -0.92 1.06 5.61
C GLN A 101 -1.89 2.16 5.19
N ALA A 102 -2.06 2.34 3.88
CA ALA A 102 -3.04 3.27 3.35
C ALA A 102 -4.47 2.89 3.81
N PRO A 103 -5.39 3.85 3.93
CA PRO A 103 -6.79 3.55 4.29
C PRO A 103 -7.43 2.54 3.34
N ALA A 104 -8.28 1.66 3.87
CA ALA A 104 -9.02 0.67 3.07
C ALA A 104 -9.80 1.31 1.92
N GLN A 105 -10.40 2.49 2.17
CA GLN A 105 -11.10 3.27 1.16
C GLN A 105 -10.21 3.61 -0.05
N LEU A 106 -9.00 4.15 0.17
CA LEU A 106 -8.07 4.46 -0.93
C LEU A 106 -7.70 3.19 -1.71
N GLN A 107 -7.46 2.08 -1.00
CA GLN A 107 -7.08 0.83 -1.66
C GLN A 107 -8.21 0.29 -2.55
N LEU A 108 -9.45 0.36 -2.09
CA LEU A 108 -10.64 -0.04 -2.86
C LEU A 108 -10.91 0.92 -4.04
N GLU A 109 -10.80 2.23 -3.85
CA GLU A 109 -10.94 3.21 -4.93
C GLU A 109 -9.91 2.96 -6.05
N VAL A 110 -8.65 2.69 -5.68
CA VAL A 110 -7.57 2.39 -6.63
C VAL A 110 -7.86 1.10 -7.40
N PHE A 111 -8.30 0.05 -6.70
CA PHE A 111 -8.68 -1.21 -7.33
C PHE A 111 -9.79 -1.01 -8.35
N LEU A 112 -10.91 -0.40 -7.96
CA LEU A 112 -12.08 -0.19 -8.83
C LEU A 112 -11.74 0.68 -10.05
N TYR A 113 -10.96 1.73 -9.84
CA TYR A 113 -10.50 2.59 -10.93
C TYR A 113 -9.54 1.84 -11.88
N SER A 114 -8.72 0.92 -11.36
CA SER A 114 -7.81 0.08 -12.17
C SER A 114 -8.52 -0.94 -13.06
N LEU A 115 -9.82 -1.18 -12.86
CA LEU A 115 -10.65 -2.01 -13.77
C LEU A 115 -10.98 -1.28 -15.09
N GLN A 116 -10.50 -0.06 -15.28
CA GLN A 116 -10.53 0.65 -16.56
C GLN A 116 -9.39 0.18 -17.47
N PRO A 117 -9.48 0.37 -18.80
CA PRO A 117 -8.40 0.07 -19.73
C PRO A 117 -7.28 1.12 -19.64
N LEU A 118 -6.71 1.28 -18.44
CA LEU A 118 -5.63 2.20 -18.10
C LEU A 118 -4.37 1.42 -17.75
N THR A 119 -3.22 2.01 -18.02
CA THR A 119 -1.95 1.46 -17.55
C THR A 119 -1.79 1.68 -16.05
N ILE A 120 -0.97 0.84 -15.40
CA ILE A 120 -0.64 0.99 -13.96
C ILE A 120 -0.07 2.39 -13.68
N HIS A 121 0.74 2.91 -14.60
CA HIS A 121 1.29 4.26 -14.54
C HIS A 121 0.20 5.33 -14.49
N GLN A 122 -0.80 5.26 -15.38
CA GLN A 122 -1.91 6.21 -15.42
C GLN A 122 -2.74 6.19 -14.13
N VAL A 123 -3.02 4.99 -13.58
CA VAL A 123 -3.71 4.85 -12.29
C VAL A 123 -2.87 5.45 -11.16
N ALA A 124 -1.57 5.16 -11.12
CA ALA A 124 -0.66 5.67 -10.11
C ALA A 124 -0.59 7.20 -10.12
N GLN A 125 -0.52 7.82 -11.31
CA GLN A 125 -0.57 9.27 -11.49
C GLN A 125 -1.90 9.85 -10.99
N HIS A 126 -3.04 9.27 -11.39
CA HIS A 126 -4.37 9.75 -10.98
C HIS A 126 -4.55 9.84 -9.45
N PHE A 127 -3.98 8.88 -8.70
CA PHE A 127 -4.06 8.86 -7.23
C PHE A 127 -2.84 9.45 -6.51
N GLY A 128 -1.79 9.89 -7.22
CA GLY A 128 -0.55 10.38 -6.61
C GLY A 128 0.18 9.31 -5.78
N ILE A 129 0.17 8.05 -6.21
CA ILE A 129 0.81 6.92 -5.53
C ILE A 129 1.90 6.29 -6.40
N ALA A 130 2.72 5.40 -5.82
CA ALA A 130 3.69 4.65 -6.60
C ALA A 130 3.01 3.49 -7.36
N GLU A 131 3.50 3.14 -8.54
CA GLU A 131 2.95 2.05 -9.37
C GLU A 131 2.85 0.72 -8.62
N GLY A 132 3.89 0.35 -7.86
CA GLY A 132 3.85 -0.85 -7.03
C GLY A 132 2.80 -0.81 -5.90
N SER A 133 2.26 0.37 -5.57
CA SER A 133 1.14 0.51 -4.63
C SER A 133 -0.17 0.12 -5.31
N VAL A 134 -0.35 0.43 -6.60
CA VAL A 134 -1.53 0.02 -7.37
C VAL A 134 -1.68 -1.50 -7.32
N CYS A 135 -0.63 -2.25 -7.68
CA CYS A 135 -0.67 -3.71 -7.66
C CYS A 135 -1.00 -4.26 -6.26
N LYS A 136 -0.34 -3.73 -5.22
CA LYS A 136 -0.58 -4.16 -3.83
C LYS A 136 -2.01 -3.86 -3.38
N TYR A 137 -2.54 -2.70 -3.70
CA TYR A 137 -3.90 -2.31 -3.31
C TYR A 137 -4.92 -3.19 -4.02
N SER A 138 -4.72 -3.45 -5.32
CA SER A 138 -5.57 -4.36 -6.09
C SER A 138 -5.56 -5.78 -5.54
N SER A 139 -4.38 -6.35 -5.22
CA SER A 139 -4.30 -7.70 -4.63
C SER A 139 -5.06 -7.81 -3.31
N ARG A 140 -4.93 -6.80 -2.44
CA ARG A 140 -5.62 -6.79 -1.13
C ARG A 140 -7.12 -6.57 -1.26
N ALA A 141 -7.54 -5.72 -2.18
CA ALA A 141 -8.95 -5.51 -2.49
C ALA A 141 -9.59 -6.80 -3.00
N ILE A 142 -8.90 -7.52 -3.90
CA ILE A 142 -9.35 -8.83 -4.39
C ILE A 142 -9.47 -9.82 -3.24
N GLU A 143 -8.44 -9.95 -2.40
CA GLU A 143 -8.46 -10.85 -1.24
C GLU A 143 -9.66 -10.56 -0.31
N ALA A 144 -9.88 -9.29 0.05
CA ALA A 144 -11.00 -8.90 0.91
C ALA A 144 -12.36 -9.08 0.24
N ILE A 145 -12.48 -8.87 -1.08
CA ILE A 145 -13.75 -9.09 -1.80
C ILE A 145 -14.06 -10.59 -1.89
N LEU A 146 -13.05 -11.42 -2.17
CA LEU A 146 -13.22 -12.88 -2.24
C LEU A 146 -13.55 -13.48 -0.88
N SER A 147 -13.15 -12.86 0.24
CA SER A 147 -13.56 -13.32 1.57
C SER A 147 -15.06 -13.19 1.83
N LEU A 148 -15.81 -12.45 0.98
CA LEU A 148 -17.27 -12.34 1.06
C LEU A 148 -17.98 -13.40 0.19
N GLU A 149 -17.25 -14.23 -0.56
CA GLU A 149 -17.84 -15.19 -1.52
C GLU A 149 -18.88 -16.10 -0.85
N ASP A 150 -18.55 -16.70 0.29
CA ASP A 150 -19.43 -17.64 1.00
C ASP A 150 -20.75 -17.01 1.47
N ASP A 151 -20.79 -15.70 1.69
CA ASP A 151 -21.99 -14.98 2.15
C ASP A 151 -22.98 -14.71 1.00
N PHE A 152 -22.51 -14.64 -0.24
CA PHE A 152 -23.29 -14.15 -1.39
C PHE A 152 -23.38 -15.13 -2.56
N LEU A 153 -22.43 -16.05 -2.69
CA LEU A 153 -22.36 -17.02 -3.77
C LEU A 153 -22.76 -18.40 -3.25
N SER A 154 -23.80 -18.96 -3.84
CA SER A 154 -24.19 -20.36 -3.66
C SER A 154 -24.41 -20.98 -5.03
N TRP A 155 -23.89 -22.19 -5.24
CA TRP A 155 -24.13 -22.90 -6.49
C TRP A 155 -25.63 -23.19 -6.60
N PRO A 156 -26.30 -22.86 -7.73
CA PRO A 156 -27.70 -23.22 -7.91
C PRO A 156 -27.88 -24.75 -7.81
N SER A 157 -28.46 -25.20 -6.69
CA SER A 157 -28.86 -26.59 -6.50
C SER A 157 -30.15 -26.88 -7.29
N ALA A 158 -30.37 -28.15 -7.64
CA ALA A 158 -31.51 -28.58 -8.46
C ALA A 158 -32.88 -28.11 -7.93
N SER A 159 -32.99 -27.86 -6.62
CA SER A 159 -34.18 -27.34 -5.94
C SER A 159 -34.48 -25.85 -6.19
N ARG A 160 -33.59 -25.10 -6.85
CA ARG A 160 -33.76 -23.65 -7.12
C ARG A 160 -34.26 -23.34 -8.54
N LYS A 161 -34.64 -24.36 -9.33
CA LYS A 161 -35.14 -24.19 -10.71
C LYS A 161 -36.63 -23.86 -10.84
N THR A 162 -37.33 -23.48 -9.77
CA THR A 162 -38.75 -23.05 -9.87
C THR A 162 -38.97 -21.74 -9.11
N ASN A 163 -38.95 -20.64 -9.86
CA ASN A 163 -39.81 -19.47 -9.71
C ASN A 163 -39.81 -18.69 -11.02
#